data_AF-A0A957H496-F1
#
_entry.id   AF-A0A957H496-F1
#
_cell.length_a   1.000
_cell.length_b   1.000
_cell.length_c   1.000
_cell.angle_alpha   90.00
_cell.angle_beta   90.00
_cell.angle_gamma   90.00
#
_symmetry.space_group_name_H-M   'P 1'
#
loop_
_entity.id
_entity.type
_entity.pdbx_description
1 polymer ?
#
loop_
_entity_poly.entity_id
_entity_poly.type
_entity_poly.pdbx_seq_one_letter_code
_entity_poly.pdbx_strand_id
1 'polypeptide(L)'
;RVLLKPNYNSADPAPSSTHLDILRALVLEMEGMGARSITLGERSGMGDTRAVLSETGVYGLARELGFATILFNEMDEKEWVSQQSTEYHWESGFAVPKILLDSECVVQTCNLKTHGYGGHFTMSLKNSVGFVPRTLVSGGYNFMTELHASPYQREMIAEINMVYQPSLIVMDGVKAFVDGGPAQGTVVTPGVVLASQDRLAIDAVGVAILRLFGTIPEVSQGRIFAQTQLARAAELGLGVTGPEQIQIVTEDAESEAFAGLVRRLL
;
A
#
# COMPACT_ATOMS: atom_id res chain seq x y z
N ARG A 1 -16.50 2.93 -11.88
CA ARG A 1 -15.25 2.41 -12.46
C ARG A 1 -14.27 2.25 -11.32
N VAL A 2 -13.77 1.04 -11.08
CA VAL A 2 -12.87 0.78 -9.95
C VAL A 2 -11.43 0.65 -10.46
N LEU A 3 -10.52 1.41 -9.85
CA LEU A 3 -9.08 1.18 -9.95
C LEU A 3 -8.65 0.33 -8.77
N LEU A 4 -8.12 -0.86 -9.05
CA LEU A 4 -7.57 -1.77 -8.06
C LEU A 4 -6.05 -1.63 -8.02
N LYS A 5 -5.50 -1.23 -6.88
CA LYS A 5 -4.05 -1.14 -6.64
C LYS A 5 -3.58 -2.26 -5.72
N PRO A 6 -3.06 -3.37 -6.26
CA PRO A 6 -2.45 -4.42 -5.47
C PRO A 6 -1.05 -4.01 -4.99
N ASN A 7 -0.29 -4.96 -4.45
CA ASN A 7 1.12 -4.83 -4.13
C ASN A 7 1.92 -5.90 -4.90
N TYR A 8 2.43 -5.56 -6.07
CA TYR A 8 3.35 -6.42 -6.84
C TYR A 8 4.70 -5.75 -7.04
N ASN A 9 5.50 -5.69 -5.98
CA ASN A 9 6.84 -5.14 -6.06
C ASN A 9 7.82 -6.07 -6.77
N SER A 10 7.67 -7.39 -6.60
CA SER A 10 8.41 -8.47 -7.26
C SER A 10 7.46 -9.66 -7.54
N ALA A 11 7.96 -10.73 -8.15
CA ALA A 11 7.20 -11.96 -8.35
C ALA A 11 7.22 -12.92 -7.14
N ASP A 12 7.90 -12.54 -6.05
CA ASP A 12 7.98 -13.36 -4.84
C ASP A 12 6.58 -13.53 -4.20
N PRO A 13 6.26 -14.71 -3.64
CA PRO A 13 4.96 -14.97 -3.05
C PRO A 13 4.72 -14.12 -1.79
N ALA A 14 3.45 -14.08 -1.33
CA ALA A 14 3.08 -13.41 -0.09
C ALA A 14 3.97 -13.89 1.10
N PRO A 15 4.47 -12.97 1.96
CA PRO A 15 4.03 -11.58 2.09
C PRO A 15 4.78 -10.55 1.20
N SER A 16 5.64 -10.97 0.28
CA SER A 16 6.38 -10.06 -0.62
C SER A 16 5.49 -9.37 -1.65
N SER A 17 4.49 -10.07 -2.17
CA SER A 17 3.48 -9.53 -3.09
C SER A 17 2.08 -10.06 -2.76
N THR A 18 1.05 -9.42 -3.33
CA THR A 18 -0.36 -9.77 -3.12
C THR A 18 -0.64 -11.21 -3.53
N HIS A 19 -1.21 -11.99 -2.61
CA HIS A 19 -1.60 -13.37 -2.89
C HIS A 19 -2.74 -13.41 -3.93
N LEU A 20 -2.70 -14.38 -4.86
CA LEU A 20 -3.67 -14.46 -5.95
C LEU A 20 -5.10 -14.70 -5.44
N ASP A 21 -5.26 -15.43 -4.34
CA ASP A 21 -6.58 -15.65 -3.71
C ASP A 21 -7.16 -14.37 -3.08
N ILE A 22 -6.33 -13.51 -2.50
CA ILE A 22 -6.76 -12.19 -2.01
C ILE A 22 -7.22 -11.34 -3.20
N LEU A 23 -6.44 -11.34 -4.29
CA LEU A 23 -6.82 -10.61 -5.50
C LEU A 23 -8.14 -11.13 -6.09
N ARG A 24 -8.31 -12.45 -6.17
CA ARG A 24 -9.55 -13.10 -6.63
C ARG A 24 -10.74 -12.69 -5.78
N ALA A 25 -10.63 -12.81 -4.46
CA ALA A 25 -11.69 -12.44 -3.53
C ALA A 25 -12.10 -10.98 -3.72
N LEU A 26 -11.14 -10.05 -3.79
CA LEU A 26 -11.43 -8.64 -4.01
C LEU A 26 -12.16 -8.38 -5.33
N VAL A 27 -11.72 -9.01 -6.42
CA VAL A 27 -12.39 -8.84 -7.72
C VAL A 27 -13.83 -9.33 -7.65
N LEU A 28 -14.06 -10.54 -7.14
CA LEU A 28 -15.39 -11.12 -7.03
C LEU A 28 -16.32 -10.30 -6.11
N GLU A 29 -15.81 -9.82 -4.97
CA GLU A 29 -16.58 -8.98 -4.06
C GLU A 29 -16.95 -7.64 -4.73
N MET A 30 -16.01 -6.98 -5.41
CA MET A 30 -16.29 -5.73 -6.11
C MET A 30 -17.33 -5.93 -7.23
N GLU A 31 -17.27 -7.04 -7.97
CA GLU A 31 -18.29 -7.39 -8.98
C GLU A 31 -19.65 -7.64 -8.33
N GLY A 32 -19.70 -8.39 -7.23
CA GLY A 32 -20.91 -8.64 -6.45
C GLY A 32 -21.54 -7.35 -5.89
N MET A 33 -20.72 -6.36 -5.56
CA MET A 33 -21.14 -5.01 -5.14
C MET A 33 -21.56 -4.11 -6.33
N GLY A 34 -21.51 -4.60 -7.56
CA GLY A 34 -21.98 -3.88 -8.76
C GLY A 34 -20.92 -3.03 -9.45
N ALA A 35 -19.62 -3.32 -9.28
CA ALA A 35 -18.57 -2.66 -10.03
C ALA A 35 -18.76 -2.89 -11.54
N ARG A 36 -19.08 -1.81 -12.29
CA ARG A 36 -19.26 -1.87 -13.74
C ARG A 36 -17.99 -2.27 -14.51
N SER A 37 -16.83 -1.93 -13.98
CA SER A 37 -15.53 -2.26 -14.56
C SER A 37 -14.46 -2.20 -13.48
N ILE A 38 -13.53 -3.14 -13.52
CA ILE A 38 -12.36 -3.19 -12.63
C ILE A 38 -11.11 -3.12 -13.51
N THR A 39 -10.21 -2.21 -13.17
CA THR A 39 -8.90 -2.10 -13.79
C THR A 39 -7.84 -2.22 -12.71
N LEU A 40 -6.96 -3.21 -12.81
CA LEU A 40 -5.78 -3.34 -11.98
C LEU A 40 -4.69 -2.43 -12.52
N GLY A 41 -4.19 -1.51 -11.71
CA GLY A 41 -3.09 -0.61 -12.07
C GLY A 41 -1.84 -0.89 -11.23
N GLU A 42 -0.69 -1.08 -11.87
CA GLU A 42 0.54 -1.40 -11.13
C GLU A 42 1.83 -0.88 -11.77
N ARG A 43 2.84 -0.69 -10.92
CA ARG A 43 4.26 -0.52 -11.27
C ARG A 43 5.13 -1.27 -10.28
N SER A 44 5.86 -2.27 -10.74
CA SER A 44 6.81 -3.01 -9.90
C SER A 44 8.06 -2.18 -9.59
N GLY A 45 8.55 -2.29 -8.34
CA GLY A 45 9.79 -1.64 -7.90
C GLY A 45 11.03 -2.50 -8.13
N MET A 46 10.86 -3.83 -8.07
CA MET A 46 11.90 -4.84 -8.28
C MET A 46 11.51 -5.75 -9.45
N GLY A 47 12.02 -5.43 -10.64
CA GLY A 47 11.75 -6.18 -11.87
C GLY A 47 10.88 -5.42 -12.86
N ASP A 48 10.61 -6.09 -13.98
CA ASP A 48 9.72 -5.59 -15.03
C ASP A 48 8.26 -5.89 -14.66
N THR A 49 7.39 -4.88 -14.65
CA THR A 49 5.99 -5.02 -14.21
C THR A 49 5.26 -6.09 -15.01
N ARG A 50 5.50 -6.18 -16.33
CA ARG A 50 4.82 -7.16 -17.19
C ARG A 50 5.24 -8.58 -16.84
N ALA A 51 6.54 -8.81 -16.66
CA ALA A 51 7.05 -10.10 -16.20
C ALA A 51 6.48 -10.47 -14.83
N VAL A 52 6.51 -9.56 -13.86
CA VAL A 52 6.00 -9.78 -12.50
C VAL A 52 4.51 -10.17 -12.52
N LEU A 53 3.66 -9.43 -13.24
CA LEU A 53 2.23 -9.76 -13.33
C LEU A 53 1.97 -11.08 -14.08
N SER A 54 2.86 -11.47 -14.98
CA SER A 54 2.79 -12.78 -15.64
C SER A 54 3.15 -13.92 -14.70
N GLU A 55 4.28 -13.82 -14.00
CA GLU A 55 4.80 -14.85 -13.10
C GLU A 55 3.90 -15.07 -11.88
N THR A 56 3.28 -14.00 -11.38
CA THR A 56 2.33 -14.06 -10.25
C THR A 56 0.93 -14.54 -10.65
N GLY A 57 0.68 -14.79 -11.94
CA GLY A 57 -0.59 -15.32 -12.45
C GLY A 57 -1.71 -14.28 -12.63
N VAL A 58 -1.42 -12.98 -12.45
CA VAL A 58 -2.42 -11.90 -12.56
C VAL A 58 -3.09 -11.88 -13.93
N TYR A 59 -2.34 -12.06 -15.02
CA TYR A 59 -2.95 -12.11 -16.35
C TYR A 59 -3.85 -13.34 -16.57
N GLY A 60 -3.55 -14.46 -15.91
CA GLY A 60 -4.41 -15.63 -15.91
C GLY A 60 -5.75 -15.31 -15.26
N LEU A 61 -5.70 -14.74 -14.05
CA LEU A 61 -6.87 -14.34 -13.30
C LEU A 61 -7.68 -13.23 -14.01
N ALA A 62 -7.00 -12.28 -14.65
CA ALA A 62 -7.63 -11.22 -15.44
C ALA A 62 -8.46 -11.76 -16.60
N ARG A 63 -7.95 -12.77 -17.32
CA ARG A 63 -8.70 -13.45 -18.39
C ARG A 63 -9.86 -14.26 -17.84
N GLU A 64 -9.69 -14.89 -16.69
CA GLU A 64 -10.72 -15.71 -16.05
C GLU A 64 -11.90 -14.88 -15.55
N LEU A 65 -11.62 -13.78 -14.86
CA LEU A 65 -12.63 -12.94 -14.20
C LEU A 65 -13.04 -11.70 -15.01
N GLY A 66 -12.36 -11.40 -16.12
CA GLY A 66 -12.78 -10.33 -17.03
C GLY A 66 -12.42 -8.90 -16.58
N PHE A 67 -11.37 -8.71 -15.78
CA PHE A 67 -10.86 -7.37 -15.43
C PHE A 67 -9.68 -6.94 -16.30
N ALA A 68 -9.46 -5.63 -16.42
CA ALA A 68 -8.37 -5.05 -17.22
C ALA A 68 -7.11 -4.85 -16.38
N THR A 69 -5.93 -4.78 -17.02
CA THR A 69 -4.65 -4.44 -16.38
C THR A 69 -4.00 -3.26 -17.07
N ILE A 70 -3.45 -2.32 -16.31
CA ILE A 70 -2.65 -1.19 -16.79
C ILE A 70 -1.31 -1.20 -16.08
N LEU A 71 -0.24 -1.10 -16.87
CA LEU A 71 1.13 -1.04 -16.40
C LEU A 71 1.54 0.42 -16.44
N PHE A 72 1.67 1.06 -15.29
CA PHE A 72 1.92 2.50 -15.25
C PHE A 72 3.23 2.85 -15.96
N ASN A 73 4.27 2.02 -15.85
CA ASN A 73 5.56 2.23 -16.51
C ASN A 73 5.53 2.14 -18.04
N GLU A 74 4.41 1.74 -18.65
CA GLU A 74 4.23 1.69 -20.11
C GLU A 74 3.20 2.72 -20.61
N MET A 75 2.67 3.57 -19.73
CA MET A 75 1.73 4.63 -20.11
C MET A 75 2.46 5.76 -20.85
N ASP A 76 1.75 6.38 -21.79
CA ASP A 76 2.19 7.62 -22.42
C ASP A 76 2.42 8.72 -21.37
N GLU A 77 3.44 9.53 -21.56
CA GLU A 77 3.80 10.62 -20.64
C GLU A 77 2.68 11.64 -20.41
N LYS A 78 1.84 11.87 -21.43
CA LYS A 78 0.66 12.76 -21.34
C LYS A 78 -0.42 12.26 -20.37
N GLU A 79 -0.37 10.98 -19.98
CA GLU A 79 -1.32 10.36 -19.05
C GLU A 79 -0.84 10.49 -17.59
N TRP A 80 0.22 11.26 -17.35
CA TRP A 80 0.72 11.59 -16.02
C TRP A 80 0.36 13.03 -15.65
N VAL A 81 -0.10 13.23 -14.42
CA VAL A 81 -0.49 14.54 -13.89
C VAL A 81 0.46 14.93 -12.77
N SER A 82 1.20 16.00 -12.96
CA SER A 82 2.13 16.54 -11.96
C SER A 82 1.40 17.13 -10.76
N GLN A 83 1.98 16.92 -9.58
CA GLN A 83 1.49 17.28 -8.27
C GLN A 83 2.61 18.03 -7.57
N GLN A 84 2.35 19.28 -7.21
CA GLN A 84 3.35 20.14 -6.60
C GLN A 84 2.69 20.94 -5.47
N SER A 85 3.36 20.99 -4.33
CA SER A 85 2.97 21.80 -3.19
C SER A 85 4.23 22.26 -2.47
N THR A 86 4.19 23.46 -1.89
CA THR A 86 5.25 23.94 -0.98
C THR A 86 5.29 23.16 0.33
N GLU A 87 4.24 22.39 0.63
CA GLU A 87 4.21 21.49 1.77
C GLU A 87 4.96 20.18 1.50
N TYR A 88 5.28 19.86 0.25
CA TYR A 88 5.93 18.58 -0.08
C TYR A 88 7.45 18.66 0.08
N HIS A 89 8.06 17.55 0.50
CA HIS A 89 9.51 17.39 0.57
C HIS A 89 10.12 16.98 -0.79
N TRP A 90 9.28 16.77 -1.80
CA TRP A 90 9.68 16.52 -3.19
C TRP A 90 10.26 17.79 -3.83
N GLU A 91 11.48 17.73 -4.37
CA GLU A 91 12.20 18.90 -4.91
C GLU A 91 11.41 19.61 -6.02
N SER A 92 10.78 18.83 -6.89
CA SER A 92 9.99 19.32 -8.03
C SER A 92 8.55 18.77 -8.02
N GLY A 93 8.07 18.30 -6.86
CA GLY A 93 6.83 17.54 -6.76
C GLY A 93 6.96 16.12 -7.33
N PHE A 94 5.82 15.47 -7.53
CA PHE A 94 5.74 14.12 -8.10
C PHE A 94 4.61 14.04 -9.14
N ALA A 95 4.55 12.97 -9.92
CA ALA A 95 3.44 12.75 -10.85
C ALA A 95 2.64 11.51 -10.47
N VAL A 96 1.37 11.47 -10.86
CA VAL A 96 0.49 10.30 -10.71
C VAL A 96 -0.28 10.01 -12.00
N PRO A 97 -0.68 8.75 -12.26
CA PRO A 97 -1.37 8.42 -13.48
C PRO A 97 -2.77 9.04 -13.47
N LYS A 98 -3.18 9.64 -14.57
CA LYS A 98 -4.48 10.31 -14.71
C LYS A 98 -5.66 9.40 -14.35
N ILE A 99 -5.56 8.09 -14.64
CA ILE A 99 -6.59 7.12 -14.25
C ILE A 99 -6.82 7.05 -12.74
N LEU A 100 -5.82 7.35 -11.89
CA LEU A 100 -6.01 7.45 -10.44
C LEU A 100 -6.99 8.55 -10.09
N LEU A 101 -6.87 9.71 -10.74
CA LEU A 101 -7.70 10.89 -10.49
C LEU A 101 -9.09 10.77 -11.13
N ASP A 102 -9.19 10.10 -12.28
CA ASP A 102 -10.44 9.91 -13.04
C ASP A 102 -11.31 8.74 -12.54
N SER A 103 -10.78 7.93 -11.62
CA SER A 103 -11.47 6.77 -11.07
C SER A 103 -12.49 7.17 -10.00
N GLU A 104 -13.69 6.57 -10.07
CA GLU A 104 -14.79 6.84 -9.13
C GLU A 104 -14.58 6.13 -7.78
N CYS A 105 -13.80 5.06 -7.79
CA CYS A 105 -13.50 4.23 -6.63
C CYS A 105 -12.09 3.69 -6.77
N VAL A 106 -11.28 3.84 -5.73
CA VAL A 106 -9.93 3.29 -5.65
C VAL A 106 -9.89 2.28 -4.52
N VAL A 107 -9.70 1.01 -4.88
CA VAL A 107 -9.54 -0.08 -3.91
C VAL A 107 -8.07 -0.47 -3.88
N GLN A 108 -7.50 -0.62 -2.70
CA GLN A 108 -6.11 -0.98 -2.52
C GLN A 108 -5.98 -2.29 -1.76
N THR A 109 -5.03 -3.15 -2.15
CA THR A 109 -4.57 -4.24 -1.30
C THR A 109 -3.06 -4.19 -1.09
N CYS A 110 -2.64 -4.45 0.14
CA CYS A 110 -1.23 -4.43 0.55
C CYS A 110 -0.93 -5.58 1.52
N ASN A 111 0.34 -5.98 1.62
CA ASN A 111 0.77 -6.99 2.60
C ASN A 111 1.31 -6.32 3.86
N LEU A 112 1.13 -6.97 5.00
CA LEU A 112 1.73 -6.55 6.28
C LEU A 112 3.22 -6.88 6.31
N LYS A 113 4.12 -5.88 6.22
CA LYS A 113 5.56 -6.15 6.26
C LYS A 113 6.42 -4.97 6.70
N THR A 114 7.58 -5.28 7.26
CA THR A 114 8.68 -4.32 7.40
C THR A 114 9.30 -3.97 6.04
N HIS A 115 10.11 -2.90 6.02
CA HIS A 115 10.82 -2.45 4.83
C HIS A 115 12.22 -1.95 5.19
N GLY A 116 13.21 -2.41 4.44
CA GLY A 116 14.59 -1.92 4.54
C GLY A 116 14.76 -0.48 4.04
N TYR A 117 16.03 -0.06 3.88
CA TYR A 117 16.40 1.18 3.19
C TYR A 117 15.68 2.44 3.70
N GLY A 118 15.47 2.56 5.02
CA GLY A 118 14.86 3.74 5.65
C GLY A 118 13.33 3.80 5.65
N GLY A 119 12.64 2.88 4.96
CA GLY A 119 11.17 2.87 4.91
C GLY A 119 10.49 2.36 6.20
N HIS A 120 11.20 1.56 7.00
CA HIS A 120 10.77 0.86 8.23
C HIS A 120 9.65 -0.17 8.03
N PHE A 121 8.55 0.20 7.36
CA PHE A 121 7.44 -0.69 7.04
C PHE A 121 6.80 -0.38 5.68
N THR A 122 6.12 -1.36 5.10
CA THR A 122 5.32 -1.23 3.88
C THR A 122 3.94 -1.78 4.14
N MET A 123 2.94 -0.91 3.97
CA MET A 123 1.53 -1.20 4.16
C MET A 123 0.73 -0.25 3.24
N SER A 124 -0.38 0.31 3.72
CA SER A 124 -1.30 1.08 2.91
C SER A 124 -0.68 2.35 2.32
N LEU A 125 -0.08 3.21 3.16
CA LEU A 125 0.46 4.48 2.69
C LEU A 125 1.61 4.28 1.68
N LYS A 126 2.51 3.33 1.95
CA LYS A 126 3.66 3.05 1.09
C LYS A 126 3.31 2.35 -0.22
N ASN A 127 2.19 1.63 -0.29
CA ASN A 127 1.75 1.01 -1.54
C ASN A 127 1.42 2.05 -2.63
N SER A 128 1.03 3.26 -2.22
CA SER A 128 0.81 4.40 -3.12
C SER A 128 2.05 4.85 -3.88
N VAL A 129 3.28 4.48 -3.45
CA VAL A 129 4.52 4.73 -4.22
C VAL A 129 4.46 4.09 -5.61
N GLY A 130 3.67 3.02 -5.80
CA GLY A 130 3.42 2.43 -7.11
C GLY A 130 2.71 3.39 -8.09
N PHE A 131 2.00 4.41 -7.60
CA PHE A 131 1.39 5.45 -8.43
C PHE A 131 2.36 6.54 -8.88
N VAL A 132 3.59 6.58 -8.36
CA VAL A 132 4.61 7.54 -8.83
C VAL A 132 5.43 6.87 -9.93
N PRO A 133 5.70 7.53 -11.08
CA PRO A 133 6.50 6.92 -12.13
C PRO A 133 7.92 6.70 -11.64
N ARG A 134 8.64 5.72 -12.23
CA ARG A 134 10.08 5.62 -11.97
C ARG A 134 10.81 6.82 -12.58
N THR A 135 10.52 7.08 -13.85
CA THR A 135 11.08 8.16 -14.65
C THR A 135 10.02 8.65 -15.62
N LEU A 136 10.06 9.94 -15.95
CA LEU A 136 9.34 10.51 -17.08
C LEU A 136 10.34 10.91 -18.17
N VAL A 137 10.05 10.54 -19.42
CA VAL A 137 11.00 10.62 -20.54
C VAL A 137 11.39 12.06 -20.84
N SER A 138 10.45 13.01 -20.74
CA SER A 138 10.72 14.42 -21.06
C SER A 138 11.58 15.18 -20.03
N GLY A 139 12.01 14.55 -18.93
CA GLY A 139 12.85 15.20 -17.92
C GLY A 139 14.05 14.39 -17.45
N GLY A 140 14.14 13.10 -17.77
CA GLY A 140 15.18 12.21 -17.23
C GLY A 140 15.17 12.07 -15.70
N TYR A 141 14.17 12.67 -15.04
CA TYR A 141 14.08 12.74 -13.59
C TYR A 141 13.67 11.38 -13.04
N ASN A 142 14.39 10.91 -12.02
CA ASN A 142 14.15 9.62 -11.39
C ASN A 142 13.57 9.82 -9.98
N PHE A 143 12.25 9.79 -9.89
CA PHE A 143 11.50 9.94 -8.64
C PHE A 143 11.86 8.87 -7.61
N MET A 144 12.23 7.65 -8.06
CA MET A 144 12.60 6.58 -7.14
C MET A 144 14.01 6.78 -6.56
N THR A 145 14.93 7.40 -7.32
CA THR A 145 16.24 7.78 -6.80
C THR A 145 16.10 8.88 -5.75
N GLU A 146 15.31 9.93 -6.04
CA GLU A 146 15.04 11.00 -5.09
C GLU A 146 14.41 10.45 -3.80
N LEU A 147 13.29 9.71 -3.92
CA LEU A 147 12.57 9.15 -2.79
C LEU A 147 13.48 8.29 -1.89
N HIS A 148 14.28 7.39 -2.47
CA HIS A 148 15.11 6.46 -1.71
C HIS A 148 16.41 7.07 -1.16
N ALA A 149 16.88 8.17 -1.74
CA ALA A 149 18.06 8.89 -1.23
C ALA A 149 17.70 10.01 -0.24
N SER A 150 16.43 10.42 -0.20
CA SER A 150 15.97 11.53 0.65
C SER A 150 15.99 11.20 2.14
N PRO A 151 16.44 12.12 3.00
CA PRO A 151 16.27 11.97 4.45
C PRO A 151 14.79 12.02 4.88
N TYR A 152 13.91 12.54 4.01
CA TYR A 152 12.46 12.68 4.21
C TYR A 152 11.65 11.58 3.54
N GLN A 153 12.27 10.43 3.24
CA GLN A 153 11.63 9.33 2.51
C GLN A 153 10.25 8.94 3.07
N ARG A 154 10.09 8.91 4.40
CA ARG A 154 8.83 8.51 5.06
C ARG A 154 7.75 9.58 4.94
N GLU A 155 8.14 10.84 4.98
CA GLU A 155 7.28 11.99 4.78
C GLU A 155 6.81 12.06 3.33
N MET A 156 7.72 11.88 2.38
CA MET A 156 7.42 11.82 0.95
C MET A 156 6.42 10.69 0.61
N ILE A 157 6.49 9.55 1.31
CA ILE A 157 5.51 8.47 1.18
C ILE A 157 4.12 8.92 1.63
N ALA A 158 4.02 9.63 2.76
CA ALA A 158 2.75 10.19 3.21
C ALA A 158 2.21 11.23 2.22
N GLU A 159 3.08 12.05 1.62
CA GLU A 159 2.68 13.11 0.69
C GLU A 159 2.06 12.61 -0.61
N ILE A 160 2.51 11.46 -1.13
CA ILE A 160 1.89 10.82 -2.31
C ILE A 160 0.41 10.55 -2.08
N ASN A 161 -0.01 10.35 -0.83
CA ASN A 161 -1.38 10.00 -0.48
C ASN A 161 -2.34 11.22 -0.49
N MET A 162 -1.86 12.46 -0.67
CA MET A 162 -2.69 13.66 -0.76
C MET A 162 -3.59 13.74 -1.99
N VAL A 163 -3.26 12.98 -3.03
CA VAL A 163 -3.85 13.15 -4.37
C VAL A 163 -5.08 12.28 -4.61
N TYR A 164 -5.36 11.33 -3.71
CA TYR A 164 -6.51 10.45 -3.79
C TYR A 164 -6.92 9.96 -2.41
N GLN A 165 -8.17 9.55 -2.29
CA GLN A 165 -8.71 8.87 -1.10
C GLN A 165 -9.15 7.46 -1.49
N PRO A 166 -8.61 6.39 -0.85
CA PRO A 166 -9.08 5.04 -1.12
C PRO A 166 -10.52 4.87 -0.62
N SER A 167 -11.33 4.16 -1.40
CA SER A 167 -12.68 3.77 -1.02
C SER A 167 -12.69 2.52 -0.13
N LEU A 168 -11.66 1.68 -0.27
CA LEU A 168 -11.41 0.51 0.57
C LEU A 168 -9.94 0.12 0.51
N ILE A 169 -9.38 -0.25 1.65
CA ILE A 169 -8.06 -0.85 1.78
C ILE A 169 -8.25 -2.21 2.41
N VAL A 170 -7.69 -3.26 1.80
CA VAL A 170 -7.61 -4.59 2.39
C VAL A 170 -6.15 -4.94 2.61
N MET A 171 -5.78 -5.21 3.86
CA MET A 171 -4.42 -5.61 4.21
C MET A 171 -4.36 -7.12 4.43
N ASP A 172 -3.55 -7.79 3.62
CA ASP A 172 -3.19 -9.19 3.79
C ASP A 172 -2.12 -9.32 4.88
N GLY A 173 -2.57 -9.67 6.08
CA GLY A 173 -1.75 -10.01 7.24
C GLY A 173 -1.78 -11.50 7.56
N VAL A 174 -2.15 -12.37 6.60
CA VAL A 174 -2.13 -13.83 6.82
C VAL A 174 -0.71 -14.26 7.16
N LYS A 175 0.25 -13.79 6.36
CA LYS A 175 1.68 -13.82 6.66
C LYS A 175 2.22 -12.40 6.73
N ALA A 176 3.29 -12.21 7.48
CA ALA A 176 3.96 -10.91 7.57
C ALA A 176 5.49 -11.06 7.63
N PHE A 177 6.21 -10.05 7.14
CA PHE A 177 7.64 -9.89 7.44
C PHE A 177 7.82 -8.97 8.64
N VAL A 178 8.48 -9.45 9.70
CA VAL A 178 8.78 -8.66 10.90
C VAL A 178 10.17 -8.02 10.88
N ASP A 179 11.02 -8.43 9.96
CA ASP A 179 12.34 -7.86 9.63
C ASP A 179 12.68 -8.13 8.16
N GLY A 180 13.76 -7.52 7.66
CA GLY A 180 14.37 -7.85 6.35
C GLY A 180 13.59 -7.47 5.08
N GLY A 181 12.29 -7.19 5.20
CA GLY A 181 11.40 -6.93 4.06
C GLY A 181 11.91 -5.82 3.11
N PRO A 182 11.40 -5.74 1.87
CA PRO A 182 10.09 -6.24 1.48
C PRO A 182 10.09 -7.59 0.74
N ALA A 183 11.25 -8.21 0.52
CA ALA A 183 11.38 -9.41 -0.32
C ALA A 183 11.78 -10.69 0.44
N GLN A 184 12.62 -10.55 1.47
CA GLN A 184 13.09 -11.66 2.30
C GLN A 184 13.12 -11.21 3.76
N GLY A 185 13.03 -12.12 4.71
CA GLY A 185 13.07 -11.80 6.12
C GLY A 185 12.38 -12.85 6.98
N THR A 186 12.30 -12.60 8.28
CA THR A 186 11.59 -13.47 9.22
C THR A 186 10.09 -13.39 8.94
N VAL A 187 9.51 -14.53 8.53
CA VAL A 187 8.07 -14.68 8.29
C VAL A 187 7.37 -15.11 9.58
N VAL A 188 6.30 -14.40 9.92
CA VAL A 188 5.35 -14.79 10.97
C VAL A 188 3.96 -14.97 10.36
N THR A 189 3.04 -15.59 11.10
CA THR A 189 1.66 -15.84 10.66
C THR A 189 0.68 -15.18 11.63
N PRO A 190 0.38 -13.89 11.47
CA PRO A 190 -0.67 -13.24 12.26
C PRO A 190 -2.05 -13.82 11.96
N GLY A 191 -2.27 -14.32 10.74
CA GLY A 191 -3.49 -15.02 10.37
C GLY A 191 -4.71 -14.12 10.21
N VAL A 192 -4.50 -12.84 9.85
CA VAL A 192 -5.60 -11.85 9.76
C VAL A 192 -5.66 -11.19 8.40
N VAL A 193 -6.88 -10.78 8.02
CA VAL A 193 -7.11 -9.82 6.93
C VAL A 193 -7.80 -8.62 7.56
N LEU A 194 -7.28 -7.42 7.29
CA LEU A 194 -7.85 -6.18 7.81
C LEU A 194 -8.52 -5.40 6.67
N ALA A 195 -9.60 -4.70 6.97
CA ALA A 195 -10.25 -3.79 6.03
C ALA A 195 -10.48 -2.43 6.68
N SER A 196 -10.26 -1.34 5.93
CA SER A 196 -10.49 0.03 6.39
C SER A 196 -10.67 0.98 5.21
N GLN A 197 -11.36 2.09 5.43
CA GLN A 197 -11.36 3.24 4.51
C GLN A 197 -10.30 4.28 4.89
N ASP A 198 -9.75 4.18 6.10
CA ASP A 198 -8.75 5.09 6.64
C ASP A 198 -7.35 4.45 6.59
N ARG A 199 -6.42 5.12 5.90
CA ARG A 199 -5.03 4.67 5.69
C ARG A 199 -4.20 4.70 6.96
N LEU A 200 -4.43 5.69 7.83
CA LEU A 200 -3.69 5.81 9.08
C LEU A 200 -4.18 4.78 10.09
N ALA A 201 -5.50 4.53 10.15
CA ALA A 201 -6.06 3.53 11.04
C ALA A 201 -5.51 2.13 10.71
N ILE A 202 -5.53 1.74 9.44
CA ILE A 202 -5.08 0.39 9.04
C ILE A 202 -3.57 0.21 9.16
N ASP A 203 -2.77 1.24 8.86
CA ASP A 203 -1.31 1.18 9.05
C ASP A 203 -0.96 1.20 10.55
N ALA A 204 -1.67 1.96 11.39
CA ALA A 204 -1.46 1.94 12.84
C ALA A 204 -1.77 0.56 13.45
N VAL A 205 -2.89 -0.06 13.05
CA VAL A 205 -3.23 -1.44 13.44
C VAL A 205 -2.17 -2.42 12.92
N GLY A 206 -1.70 -2.26 11.69
CA GLY A 206 -0.62 -3.08 11.14
C GLY A 206 0.70 -2.94 11.92
N VAL A 207 1.09 -1.72 12.30
CA VAL A 207 2.27 -1.50 13.17
C VAL A 207 2.08 -2.21 14.52
N ALA A 208 0.89 -2.10 15.14
CA ALA A 208 0.59 -2.80 16.38
C ALA A 208 0.73 -4.33 16.23
N ILE A 209 0.27 -4.90 15.12
CA ILE A 209 0.44 -6.33 14.83
C ILE A 209 1.92 -6.69 14.65
N LEU A 210 2.70 -5.91 13.89
CA LEU A 210 4.14 -6.17 13.75
C LEU A 210 4.85 -6.16 15.13
N ARG A 211 4.46 -5.23 16.01
CA ARG A 211 4.97 -5.17 17.40
C ARG A 211 4.62 -6.42 18.21
N LEU A 212 3.39 -6.91 18.09
CA LEU A 212 2.92 -8.10 18.79
C LEU A 212 3.76 -9.34 18.44
N PHE A 213 4.25 -9.43 17.20
CA PHE A 213 5.04 -10.56 16.70
C PHE A 213 6.57 -10.37 16.81
N GLY A 214 7.03 -9.27 17.41
CA GLY A 214 8.46 -8.98 17.55
C GLY A 214 9.08 -8.50 16.24
N THR A 215 9.26 -7.18 16.13
CA THR A 215 9.75 -6.51 14.93
C THR A 215 11.01 -5.70 15.20
N ILE A 216 11.58 -5.09 14.16
CA ILE A 216 12.79 -4.27 14.23
C ILE A 216 12.65 -3.09 15.21
N PRO A 217 13.75 -2.57 15.80
CA PRO A 217 13.74 -1.46 16.74
C PRO A 217 12.99 -0.22 16.25
N GLU A 218 13.14 0.13 14.97
CA GLU A 218 12.56 1.31 14.34
C GLU A 218 11.03 1.28 14.34
N VAL A 219 10.44 0.09 14.20
CA VAL A 219 8.99 -0.12 14.21
C VAL A 219 8.47 -0.35 15.64
N SER A 220 9.28 -0.96 16.51
CA SER A 220 8.86 -1.35 17.87
C SER A 220 8.82 -0.21 18.89
N GLN A 221 9.57 0.87 18.67
CA GLN A 221 9.74 1.93 19.68
C GLN A 221 8.73 3.09 19.54
N GLY A 222 8.50 3.77 20.67
CA GLY A 222 7.67 4.99 20.74
C GLY A 222 6.18 4.77 20.49
N ARG A 223 5.43 5.88 20.45
CA ARG A 223 4.00 5.85 20.09
C ARG A 223 3.83 5.47 18.62
N ILE A 224 2.79 4.70 18.29
CA ILE A 224 2.54 4.29 16.90
C ILE A 224 2.38 5.51 15.98
N PHE A 225 1.58 6.49 16.39
CA PHE A 225 1.40 7.74 15.64
C PHE A 225 2.64 8.67 15.64
N ALA A 226 3.72 8.32 16.35
CA ALA A 226 5.00 9.01 16.22
C ALA A 226 5.91 8.40 15.15
N GLN A 227 5.52 7.27 14.54
CA GLN A 227 6.20 6.77 13.34
C GLN A 227 6.09 7.83 12.25
N THR A 228 7.23 8.27 11.71
CA THR A 228 7.32 9.45 10.81
C THR A 228 6.29 9.46 9.70
N GLN A 229 6.07 8.30 9.06
CA GLN A 229 5.09 8.16 7.98
C GLN A 229 3.65 8.42 8.45
N LEU A 230 3.27 7.92 9.64
CA LEU A 230 1.94 8.16 10.23
C LEU A 230 1.81 9.59 10.75
N ALA A 231 2.83 10.10 11.43
CA ALA A 231 2.84 11.47 11.95
C ALA A 231 2.64 12.47 10.81
N ARG A 232 3.40 12.32 9.72
CA ARG A 232 3.27 13.18 8.54
C ARG A 232 1.89 13.07 7.91
N ALA A 233 1.37 11.85 7.77
CA ALA A 233 0.05 11.65 7.19
C ALA A 233 -1.06 12.29 8.05
N ALA A 234 -0.89 12.32 9.37
CA ALA A 234 -1.83 12.95 10.31
C ALA A 234 -1.76 14.48 10.21
N GLU A 235 -0.56 15.06 10.11
CA GLU A 235 -0.36 16.49 9.85
C GLU A 235 -1.03 16.96 8.55
N LEU A 236 -0.98 16.11 7.53
CA LEU A 236 -1.60 16.34 6.22
C LEU A 236 -3.13 16.09 6.21
N GLY A 237 -3.73 15.64 7.32
CA GLY A 237 -5.16 15.41 7.42
C GLY A 237 -5.66 14.20 6.62
N LEU A 238 -4.82 13.19 6.40
CA LEU A 238 -5.14 12.03 5.54
C LEU A 238 -6.03 10.96 6.20
N GLY A 239 -6.32 11.10 7.49
CA GLY A 239 -7.12 10.16 8.26
C GLY A 239 -7.07 10.45 9.76
N VAL A 240 -7.30 9.41 10.57
CA VAL A 240 -7.23 9.49 12.02
C VAL A 240 -5.89 10.06 12.52
N THR A 241 -5.92 10.77 13.64
CA THR A 241 -4.72 11.40 14.23
C THR A 241 -4.23 10.71 15.51
N GLY A 242 -4.97 9.72 15.99
CA GLY A 242 -4.65 9.00 17.22
C GLY A 242 -5.43 7.68 17.37
N PRO A 243 -4.97 6.80 18.27
CA PRO A 243 -5.57 5.48 18.50
C PRO A 243 -7.01 5.55 19.02
N GLU A 244 -7.37 6.61 19.74
CA GLU A 244 -8.71 6.84 20.28
C GLU A 244 -9.79 7.02 19.20
N GLN A 245 -9.39 7.30 17.96
CA GLN A 245 -10.27 7.42 16.81
C GLN A 245 -10.41 6.08 16.04
N ILE A 246 -9.70 5.03 16.46
CA ILE A 246 -9.71 3.72 15.82
C ILE A 246 -10.62 2.77 16.60
N GLN A 247 -11.66 2.27 15.92
CA GLN A 247 -12.47 1.17 16.41
C GLN A 247 -12.17 -0.09 15.60
N ILE A 248 -11.66 -1.13 16.27
CA ILE A 248 -11.53 -2.46 15.66
C ILE A 248 -12.84 -3.21 15.86
N VAL A 249 -13.49 -3.57 14.75
CA VAL A 249 -14.71 -4.40 14.71
C VAL A 249 -14.34 -5.78 14.19
N THR A 250 -14.94 -6.82 14.78
CA THR A 250 -14.60 -8.23 14.55
C THR A 250 -15.87 -9.05 14.35
N GLU A 251 -15.80 -10.12 13.57
CA GLU A 251 -16.98 -10.96 13.25
C GLU A 251 -17.22 -12.07 14.28
N ASP A 252 -16.17 -12.51 14.98
CA ASP A 252 -16.23 -13.62 15.93
C ASP A 252 -15.36 -13.40 17.18
N ALA A 253 -15.50 -14.31 18.15
CA ALA A 253 -14.81 -14.22 19.44
C ALA A 253 -13.30 -14.45 19.34
N GLU A 254 -12.83 -15.22 18.35
CA GLU A 254 -11.40 -15.46 18.13
C GLU A 254 -10.72 -14.17 17.62
N SER A 255 -11.33 -13.54 16.63
CA SER A 255 -10.94 -12.24 16.09
C SER A 255 -10.99 -11.16 17.17
N GLU A 256 -12.02 -11.16 18.02
CA GLU A 256 -12.12 -10.20 19.12
C GLU A 256 -11.03 -10.39 20.18
N ALA A 257 -10.66 -11.64 20.51
CA ALA A 257 -9.56 -11.92 21.41
C ALA A 257 -8.23 -11.39 20.83
N PHE A 258 -7.98 -11.60 19.53
CA PHE A 258 -6.81 -11.06 18.85
C PHE A 258 -6.83 -9.52 18.81
N ALA A 259 -7.97 -8.91 18.46
CA ALA A 259 -8.15 -7.47 18.49
C ALA A 259 -7.88 -6.89 19.89
N GLY A 260 -8.25 -7.59 20.96
CA GLY A 260 -7.91 -7.23 22.33
C GLY A 260 -6.39 -7.19 22.61
N LEU A 261 -5.58 -8.01 21.94
CA LEU A 261 -4.11 -7.91 22.00
C LEU A 261 -3.61 -6.65 21.29
N VAL A 262 -4.14 -6.40 20.09
CA VAL A 262 -3.77 -5.25 19.25
C VAL A 262 -4.13 -3.92 19.93
N ARG A 263 -5.33 -3.81 20.53
CA ARG A 263 -5.80 -2.61 21.23
C ARG A 263 -4.90 -2.20 22.40
N ARG A 264 -4.13 -3.11 23.00
CA ARG A 264 -3.18 -2.76 24.08
C ARG A 264 -1.88 -2.13 23.56
N LEU A 265 -1.60 -2.24 22.27
CA LEU A 265 -0.42 -1.68 21.62
C LEU A 265 -0.69 -0.36 20.88
N LEU A 266 -1.96 -0.10 20.55
CA LEU A 266 -2.46 1.18 20.01
C LEU A 266 -2.42 2.26 21.09
#